data_AF-A0A1Q7H0J9-F1
#
_entry.id   AF-A0A1Q7H0J9-F1
#
_cell.length_a   1.000
_cell.length_b   1.000
_cell.length_c   1.000
_cell.angle_alpha   90.00
_cell.angle_beta   90.00
_cell.angle_gamma   90.00
#
_symmetry.space_group_name_H-M   'P 1'
#
loop_
_entity.id
_entity.type
_entity.pdbx_description
1 polymer ?
#
loop_
_entity_poly.entity_id
_entity_poly.type
_entity_poly.pdbx_seq_one_letter_code
_entity_poly.pdbx_strand_id
1 'polypeptide(L)'
;MLAVCLAACESDLRVVPSTVEWMEWPAEVPVAQPFTVRLLVSRPGCFQGVYKPGITADQSAVTFAPYFLVKNTTPILCLPEAQPVDIYYADLDTVGTAPGLQADFARTFEMRAAASVYAPTAPLTAANLPVRTYGEVTVRLTNPDNSRRSAGGFASKFVDNLGCARLLPAGAIAPGSSYVLEDQADTAFSYGFVRGYIHDAATPVCGQSRVFELLSRN
;
A
#
# COMPACT_ATOMS: atom_id res chain seq x y z
N MET A 1 24.20 -8.75 2.73
CA MET A 1 23.06 -8.81 3.67
C MET A 1 23.54 -9.28 5.06
N LEU A 2 24.50 -8.55 5.67
CA LEU A 2 25.07 -8.91 6.98
C LEU A 2 25.19 -7.69 7.93
N ALA A 3 25.19 -6.46 7.40
CA ALA A 3 25.37 -5.26 8.21
C ALA A 3 24.12 -4.86 9.03
N VAL A 4 22.92 -5.36 8.69
CA VAL A 4 21.68 -5.03 9.41
C VAL A 4 21.54 -5.83 10.71
N CYS A 5 22.19 -6.99 10.82
CA CYS A 5 22.11 -7.84 12.02
C CYS A 5 22.94 -7.31 13.20
N LEU A 6 23.99 -6.51 12.97
CA LEU A 6 24.87 -6.05 14.05
C LEU A 6 24.36 -4.81 14.80
N ALA A 7 23.55 -3.94 14.18
CA ALA A 7 23.06 -2.74 14.85
C ALA A 7 21.89 -3.00 15.83
N ALA A 8 21.29 -4.21 15.77
CA ALA A 8 20.15 -4.60 16.60
C ALA A 8 20.55 -5.28 17.93
N CYS A 9 21.82 -5.63 18.13
CA CYS A 9 22.26 -6.31 19.35
C CYS A 9 22.52 -5.38 20.55
N GLU A 10 22.47 -4.04 20.37
CA GLU A 10 22.74 -3.05 21.44
C GLU A 10 21.63 -2.00 21.60
N SER A 11 20.44 -2.19 21.01
CA SER A 11 19.37 -1.19 21.04
C SER A 11 18.17 -1.64 21.87
N ASP A 12 17.63 -0.74 22.70
CA ASP A 12 16.31 -0.88 23.37
C ASP A 12 15.13 -0.84 22.36
N LEU A 13 15.35 -1.28 21.12
CA LEU A 13 14.38 -1.24 20.03
C LEU A 13 14.10 -2.65 19.53
N ARG A 14 12.83 -2.91 19.23
CA ARG A 14 12.37 -4.13 18.58
C ARG A 14 11.69 -3.79 17.25
N VAL A 15 11.80 -4.71 16.29
CA VAL A 15 11.16 -4.60 14.98
C VAL A 15 9.74 -5.15 15.09
N VAL A 16 8.75 -4.32 14.75
CA VAL A 16 7.35 -4.74 14.62
C VAL A 16 6.98 -4.71 13.14
N PRO A 17 6.70 -5.87 12.51
CA PRO A 17 6.27 -5.91 11.12
C PRO A 17 4.95 -5.17 10.91
N SER A 18 4.71 -4.70 9.69
CA SER A 18 3.49 -4.01 9.28
C SER A 18 3.07 -4.44 7.88
N THR A 19 1.80 -4.19 7.54
CA THR A 19 1.19 -4.53 6.25
C THR A 19 0.86 -3.26 5.46
N VAL A 20 0.82 -3.38 4.15
CA VAL A 20 0.33 -2.34 3.24
C VAL A 20 -1.14 -2.60 2.96
N GLU A 21 -2.03 -1.66 3.28
CA GLU A 21 -3.46 -1.80 2.97
C GLU A 21 -3.78 -1.22 1.58
N TRP A 22 -3.03 -0.20 1.16
CA TRP A 22 -3.16 0.43 -0.15
C TRP A 22 -1.82 0.94 -0.69
N MET A 23 -1.62 0.84 -2.00
CA MET A 23 -0.40 1.30 -2.68
C MET A 23 -0.76 2.07 -3.94
N GLU A 24 -0.02 3.15 -4.21
CA GLU A 24 -0.12 3.93 -5.46
C GLU A 24 1.25 4.28 -6.03
N TRP A 25 1.42 4.15 -7.33
CA TRP A 25 2.67 4.39 -8.05
C TRP A 25 2.40 4.85 -9.50
N PRO A 26 3.36 5.47 -10.21
CA PRO A 26 3.22 5.74 -11.64
C PRO A 26 3.00 4.44 -12.43
N ALA A 27 2.12 4.44 -13.43
CA ALA A 27 1.96 3.26 -14.29
C ALA A 27 3.22 2.96 -15.11
N GLU A 28 3.94 4.01 -15.51
CA GLU A 28 5.21 3.92 -16.21
C GLU A 28 6.29 4.77 -15.55
N VAL A 29 7.53 4.29 -15.57
CA VAL A 29 8.69 4.99 -14.99
C VAL A 29 9.89 4.94 -15.95
N PRO A 30 10.77 5.95 -15.91
CA PRO A 30 12.02 5.89 -16.67
C PRO A 30 12.99 4.87 -16.08
N VAL A 31 13.78 4.24 -16.95
CA VAL A 31 14.84 3.31 -16.55
C VAL A 31 15.85 3.97 -15.60
N ALA A 32 16.31 3.20 -14.61
CA ALA A 32 17.32 3.60 -13.62
C ALA A 32 16.96 4.82 -12.76
N GLN A 33 15.73 5.36 -12.86
CA GLN A 33 15.30 6.53 -12.10
C GLN A 33 14.39 6.13 -10.94
N PRO A 34 14.69 6.58 -9.70
CA PRO A 34 13.79 6.40 -8.58
C PRO A 34 12.43 7.04 -8.84
N PHE A 35 11.37 6.48 -8.26
CA PHE A 35 10.00 6.96 -8.47
C PHE A 35 9.19 6.97 -7.18
N THR A 36 8.19 7.84 -7.12
CA THR A 36 7.37 8.06 -5.92
C THR A 36 6.33 6.96 -5.75
N VAL A 37 6.20 6.44 -4.54
CA VAL A 37 5.16 5.48 -4.16
C VAL A 37 4.46 5.96 -2.90
N ARG A 38 3.12 5.96 -2.91
CA ARG A 38 2.29 6.20 -1.73
C ARG A 38 1.86 4.87 -1.13
N LEU A 39 1.94 4.73 0.19
CA LEU A 39 1.52 3.54 0.92
C LEU A 39 0.62 3.96 2.08
N LEU A 40 -0.53 3.30 2.22
CA LEU A 40 -1.28 3.25 3.47
C LEU A 40 -0.84 1.99 4.22
N VAL A 41 -0.30 2.20 5.42
CA VAL A 41 0.40 1.16 6.19
C VAL A 41 -0.25 0.97 7.55
N SER A 42 -0.53 -0.28 7.92
CA SER A 42 -1.18 -0.60 9.19
C SER A 42 -0.29 -0.21 10.39
N ARG A 43 -0.82 0.62 11.29
CA ARG A 43 -0.05 1.04 12.46
C ARG A 43 -0.12 0.00 13.58
N PRO A 44 1.00 -0.28 14.26
CA PRO A 44 0.96 -1.06 15.49
C PRO A 44 0.29 -0.22 16.58
N GLY A 45 -0.99 -0.51 16.88
CA GLY A 45 -1.86 0.38 17.67
C GLY A 45 -1.32 0.81 19.04
N CYS A 46 -0.61 -0.07 19.76
CA CYS A 46 -0.12 0.27 21.10
C CYS A 46 1.22 1.03 21.12
N PHE A 47 1.92 1.18 19.99
CA PHE A 47 3.33 1.60 19.99
C PHE A 47 3.53 2.91 19.24
N GLN A 48 4.21 3.87 19.88
CA GLN A 48 4.89 4.93 19.14
C GLN A 48 6.17 4.34 18.56
N GLY A 49 6.25 4.30 17.23
CA GLY A 49 7.36 3.70 16.50
C GLY A 49 7.85 4.59 15.37
N VAL A 50 9.12 4.41 15.01
CA VAL A 50 9.69 5.02 13.80
C VAL A 50 9.41 4.09 12.63
N TYR A 51 8.64 4.59 11.67
CA TYR A 51 8.34 3.87 10.44
C TYR A 51 9.60 3.68 9.57
N LYS A 52 9.71 2.48 8.99
CA LYS A 52 10.69 2.14 7.96
C LYS A 52 9.96 1.41 6.82
N PRO A 53 10.15 1.83 5.56
CA PRO A 53 9.38 1.28 4.43
C PRO A 53 9.82 -0.13 4.00
N GLY A 54 11.04 -0.56 4.37
CA GLY A 54 11.56 -1.89 4.04
C GLY A 54 11.50 -2.22 2.55
N ILE A 55 12.23 -1.48 1.72
CA ILE A 55 12.13 -1.58 0.25
C ILE A 55 13.26 -2.44 -0.29
N THR A 56 12.92 -3.38 -1.16
CA THR A 56 13.87 -4.16 -1.96
C THR A 56 13.42 -4.18 -3.42
N ALA A 57 14.38 -4.29 -4.34
CA ALA A 57 14.08 -4.45 -5.76
C ALA A 57 15.04 -5.47 -6.37
N ASP A 58 14.51 -6.31 -7.25
CA ASP A 58 15.26 -7.26 -8.04
C ASP A 58 14.85 -7.17 -9.52
N GLN A 59 15.27 -8.14 -10.33
CA GLN A 59 14.98 -8.14 -11.76
C GLN A 59 13.49 -8.40 -12.08
N SER A 60 12.67 -8.79 -11.11
CA SER A 60 11.26 -9.15 -11.30
C SER A 60 10.28 -8.19 -10.62
N ALA A 61 10.68 -7.56 -9.51
CA ALA A 61 9.75 -6.80 -8.69
C ALA A 61 10.41 -5.72 -7.84
N VAL A 62 9.59 -4.75 -7.40
CA VAL A 62 9.83 -3.96 -6.19
C VAL A 62 8.96 -4.54 -5.07
N THR A 63 9.56 -4.85 -3.93
CA THR A 63 8.85 -5.41 -2.77
C THR A 63 8.98 -4.48 -1.56
N PHE A 64 7.83 -4.11 -0.98
CA PHE A 64 7.71 -3.32 0.23
C PHE A 64 7.36 -4.22 1.43
N ALA A 65 8.22 -4.21 2.45
CA ALA A 65 8.02 -4.92 3.71
C ALA A 65 8.15 -3.92 4.87
N PRO A 66 7.14 -3.04 5.07
CA PRO A 66 7.22 -1.99 6.08
C PRO A 66 7.30 -2.57 7.49
N TYR A 67 7.98 -1.84 8.36
CA TYR A 67 8.08 -2.17 9.77
C TYR A 67 8.25 -0.92 10.61
N PHE A 68 7.98 -1.06 11.91
CA PHE A 68 8.19 -0.01 12.90
C PHE A 68 9.30 -0.43 13.86
N LEU A 69 10.22 0.50 14.13
CA LEU A 69 11.15 0.40 15.24
C LEU A 69 10.46 0.96 16.48
N VAL A 70 10.15 0.11 17.44
CA VAL A 70 9.45 0.48 18.67
C VAL A 70 10.36 0.23 19.88
N LYS A 71 10.21 1.01 20.94
CA LYS A 71 10.95 0.75 22.19
C LYS A 71 10.57 -0.61 22.77
N ASN A 72 11.55 -1.29 23.36
CA ASN A 72 11.41 -2.58 24.03
C ASN A 72 10.80 -2.42 25.44
N THR A 73 9.85 -1.50 25.59
CA THR A 73 9.02 -1.34 26.77
C THR A 73 7.62 -1.79 26.42
N THR A 74 6.98 -2.57 27.29
CA THR A 74 5.58 -2.96 27.09
C THR A 74 4.70 -1.75 27.44
N PRO A 75 4.03 -1.10 26.47
CA PRO A 75 3.04 -0.08 26.80
C PRO A 75 1.90 -0.77 27.56
N ILE A 76 1.49 -0.16 28.67
CA ILE A 76 0.50 -0.67 29.64
C ILE A 76 -0.85 -1.04 28.97
N LEU A 77 -1.14 -0.49 27.78
CA LEU A 77 -2.38 -0.71 27.02
C LEU A 77 -2.38 -1.99 26.15
N CYS A 78 -1.29 -2.75 26.13
CA CYS A 78 -1.15 -3.95 25.28
C CYS A 78 -1.24 -5.26 26.09
N LEU A 79 -2.06 -5.27 27.16
CA LEU A 79 -2.26 -6.45 28.00
C LEU A 79 -3.07 -7.54 27.28
N PRO A 80 -2.82 -8.83 27.54
CA PRO A 80 -3.26 -9.92 26.65
C PRO A 80 -4.74 -10.31 26.77
N GLU A 81 -5.54 -9.72 27.66
CA GLU A 81 -6.78 -10.37 28.13
C GLU A 81 -8.06 -9.52 28.13
N ALA A 82 -8.07 -8.31 27.53
CA ALA A 82 -9.29 -7.52 27.50
C ALA A 82 -9.60 -6.97 26.10
N GLN A 83 -10.23 -7.84 25.30
CA GLN A 83 -11.02 -7.55 24.10
C GLN A 83 -10.24 -7.03 22.87
N PRO A 84 -10.59 -7.47 21.65
CA PRO A 84 -10.18 -6.81 20.43
C PRO A 84 -10.95 -5.50 20.34
N VAL A 85 -10.55 -4.50 21.10
CA VAL A 85 -11.00 -3.15 20.80
C VAL A 85 -10.27 -2.80 19.52
N ASP A 86 -11.01 -2.82 18.41
CA ASP A 86 -10.67 -2.15 17.16
C ASP A 86 -10.40 -0.68 17.46
N ILE A 87 -9.23 -0.37 18.03
CA ILE A 87 -8.75 0.98 18.09
C ILE A 87 -8.26 1.26 16.68
N TYR A 88 -9.16 1.82 15.87
CA TYR A 88 -8.91 2.43 14.57
C TYR A 88 -7.83 3.49 14.70
N TYR A 89 -6.56 3.08 14.82
CA TYR A 89 -5.47 3.97 14.52
C TYR A 89 -5.48 4.17 13.01
N ALA A 90 -5.60 5.42 12.57
CA ALA A 90 -5.40 5.77 11.18
C ALA A 90 -4.15 5.07 10.66
N ASP A 91 -4.30 4.32 9.57
CA ASP A 91 -3.15 3.80 8.87
C ASP A 91 -2.22 4.96 8.55
N LEU A 92 -0.92 4.68 8.63
CA LEU A 92 0.07 5.66 8.30
C LEU A 92 0.05 5.87 6.79
N ASP A 93 -0.46 7.03 6.36
CA ASP A 93 -0.33 7.51 4.99
C ASP A 93 1.08 8.04 4.76
N THR A 94 1.83 7.35 3.91
CA THR A 94 3.23 7.69 3.60
C THR A 94 3.42 7.91 2.12
N VAL A 95 4.30 8.85 1.80
CA VAL A 95 4.86 9.02 0.45
C VAL A 95 6.36 8.77 0.55
N GLY A 96 6.84 7.78 -0.18
CA GLY A 96 8.23 7.37 -0.23
C GLY A 96 8.74 7.24 -1.67
N THR A 97 9.94 6.70 -1.80
CA THR A 97 10.64 6.55 -3.07
C THR A 97 11.07 5.11 -3.27
N ALA A 98 10.60 4.48 -4.35
CA ALA A 98 11.10 3.21 -4.84
C ALA A 98 12.44 3.42 -5.58
N PRO A 99 13.37 2.45 -5.52
CA PRO A 99 14.62 2.53 -6.27
C PRO A 99 14.36 2.52 -7.79
N GLY A 100 15.31 3.07 -8.54
CA GLY A 100 15.29 3.00 -10.00
C GLY A 100 15.48 1.58 -10.51
N LEU A 101 14.63 1.16 -11.45
CA LEU A 101 14.64 -0.18 -12.01
C LEU A 101 15.48 -0.23 -13.28
N GLN A 102 16.40 -1.20 -13.33
CA GLN A 102 17.29 -1.39 -14.47
C GLN A 102 16.63 -2.30 -15.52
N ALA A 103 16.67 -1.88 -16.78
CA ALA A 103 16.16 -2.66 -17.89
C ALA A 103 16.81 -2.22 -19.21
N ASP A 104 17.20 -3.18 -20.05
CA ASP A 104 17.77 -2.90 -21.37
C ASP A 104 16.70 -2.72 -22.47
N PHE A 105 15.45 -3.05 -22.16
CA PHE A 105 14.27 -2.88 -23.01
C PHE A 105 13.03 -2.58 -22.16
N ALA A 106 11.97 -2.06 -22.78
CA ALA A 106 10.74 -1.78 -22.06
C ALA A 106 10.11 -3.08 -21.52
N ARG A 107 9.88 -3.15 -20.21
CA ARG A 107 9.34 -4.35 -19.53
C ARG A 107 8.61 -3.98 -18.26
N THR A 108 7.77 -4.89 -17.78
CA THR A 108 7.05 -4.74 -16.52
C THR A 108 7.83 -5.37 -15.36
N PHE A 109 7.61 -4.80 -14.18
CA PHE A 109 8.04 -5.34 -12.89
C PHE A 109 6.83 -5.39 -11.99
N GLU A 110 6.75 -6.40 -11.14
CA GLU A 110 5.69 -6.47 -10.16
C GLU A 110 5.91 -5.44 -9.03
N MET A 111 4.82 -4.88 -8.54
CA MET A 111 4.78 -4.12 -7.31
C MET A 111 4.18 -5.00 -6.23
N ARG A 112 5.00 -5.37 -5.25
CA ARG A 112 4.66 -6.34 -4.20
C ARG A 112 4.73 -5.69 -2.83
N ALA A 113 3.90 -6.13 -1.90
CA ALA A 113 4.04 -5.74 -0.51
C ALA A 113 3.61 -6.82 0.47
N ALA A 114 4.12 -6.71 1.70
CA ALA A 114 3.58 -7.41 2.85
C ALA A 114 2.10 -7.04 3.02
N ALA A 115 1.24 -8.04 3.08
CA ALA A 115 -0.20 -7.88 3.11
C ALA A 115 -0.82 -8.67 4.27
N SER A 116 -1.94 -8.17 4.77
CA SER A 116 -2.75 -8.87 5.76
C SER A 116 -3.28 -10.19 5.20
N VAL A 117 -3.23 -11.25 6.00
CA VAL A 117 -3.88 -12.54 5.71
C VAL A 117 -4.90 -12.85 6.79
N TYR A 118 -6.02 -13.43 6.38
CA TYR A 118 -7.00 -13.95 7.32
C TYR A 118 -6.40 -15.14 8.07
N ALA A 119 -6.37 -15.07 9.41
CA ALA A 119 -5.91 -16.12 10.33
C ALA A 119 -4.48 -16.66 10.07
N PRO A 120 -3.43 -15.93 10.49
CA PRO A 120 -2.05 -16.44 10.38
C PRO A 120 -1.87 -17.67 11.28
N THR A 121 -1.34 -18.76 10.72
CA THR A 121 -1.10 -20.04 11.44
C THR A 121 0.12 -19.99 12.37
N ALA A 122 0.90 -18.91 12.34
CA ALA A 122 2.05 -18.65 13.18
C ALA A 122 2.16 -17.14 13.51
N PRO A 123 2.88 -16.75 14.57
CA PRO A 123 3.16 -15.35 14.84
C PRO A 123 3.81 -14.68 13.63
N LEU A 124 3.24 -13.56 13.19
CA LEU A 124 3.79 -12.77 12.09
C LEU A 124 5.07 -12.06 12.54
N THR A 125 6.11 -12.22 11.74
CA THR A 125 7.43 -11.64 11.86
C THR A 125 7.74 -10.96 10.53
N ALA A 126 8.73 -10.05 10.51
CA ALA A 126 9.18 -9.47 9.25
C ALA A 126 9.65 -10.53 8.23
N ALA A 127 10.03 -11.73 8.68
CA ALA A 127 10.54 -12.80 7.84
C ALA A 127 9.46 -13.73 7.24
N ASN A 128 8.22 -13.72 7.78
CA ASN A 128 7.14 -14.63 7.36
C ASN A 128 5.82 -13.91 7.04
N LEU A 129 5.84 -12.59 6.92
CA LEU A 129 4.70 -11.84 6.42
C LEU A 129 4.39 -12.26 4.97
N PRO A 130 3.14 -12.64 4.67
CA PRO A 130 2.74 -12.93 3.31
C PRO A 130 2.93 -11.73 2.39
N VAL A 131 3.51 -11.98 1.24
CA VAL A 131 3.71 -10.97 0.20
C VAL A 131 2.66 -11.17 -0.88
N ARG A 132 1.98 -10.09 -1.27
CA ARG A 132 1.00 -10.06 -2.36
C ARG A 132 1.46 -9.09 -3.44
N THR A 133 1.15 -9.41 -4.70
CA THR A 133 1.31 -8.49 -5.83
C THR A 133 0.14 -7.50 -5.86
N TYR A 134 0.44 -6.21 -5.83
CA TYR A 134 -0.53 -5.10 -5.87
C TYR A 134 -0.81 -4.68 -7.31
N GLY A 135 0.15 -4.87 -8.20
CA GLY A 135 0.02 -4.63 -9.63
C GLY A 135 1.40 -4.64 -10.27
N GLU A 136 1.55 -3.90 -11.36
CA GLU A 136 2.80 -3.82 -12.13
C GLU A 136 3.20 -2.37 -12.38
N VAL A 137 4.48 -2.16 -12.63
CA VAL A 137 5.02 -0.90 -13.17
C VAL A 137 5.77 -1.20 -14.46
N THR A 138 5.54 -0.40 -15.49
CA THR A 138 6.27 -0.51 -16.75
C THR A 138 7.50 0.38 -16.72
N VAL A 139 8.68 -0.19 -16.95
CA VAL A 139 9.91 0.59 -17.13
C VAL A 139 10.06 0.93 -18.61
N ARG A 140 10.26 2.21 -18.90
CA ARG A 140 10.47 2.75 -20.26
C ARG A 140 11.89 3.29 -20.40
N LEU A 141 12.48 3.08 -21.57
CA LEU A 141 13.79 3.67 -21.89
C LEU A 141 13.70 5.19 -22.07
N THR A 142 12.59 5.67 -22.63
CA THR A 142 12.30 7.10 -22.83
C THR A 142 10.80 7.36 -22.74
N ASN A 143 10.41 8.59 -22.40
CA ASN A 143 9.04 9.11 -22.45
C ASN A 143 7.98 8.21 -21.76
N PRO A 144 8.09 7.94 -20.44
CA PRO A 144 7.04 7.22 -19.71
C PRO A 144 5.70 7.97 -19.79
N ASP A 145 4.61 7.23 -19.96
CA ASP A 145 3.26 7.78 -19.84
C ASP A 145 2.97 8.17 -18.38
N ASN A 146 2.73 9.45 -18.14
CA ASN A 146 2.42 10.00 -16.83
C ASN A 146 0.93 10.29 -16.62
N SER A 147 0.06 9.93 -17.58
CA SER A 147 -1.39 10.17 -17.50
C SER A 147 -2.08 9.27 -16.47
N ARG A 148 -1.43 8.17 -16.06
CA ARG A 148 -2.00 7.16 -15.15
C ARG A 148 -1.08 6.89 -13.98
N ARG A 149 -1.69 6.75 -12.81
CA ARG A 149 -1.07 6.13 -11.64
C ARG A 149 -1.73 4.79 -11.40
N SER A 150 -0.95 3.74 -11.29
CA SER A 150 -1.45 2.45 -10.82
C SER A 150 -1.75 2.52 -9.34
N ALA A 151 -2.78 1.81 -8.93
CA ALA A 151 -3.15 1.70 -7.54
C ALA A 151 -3.80 0.35 -7.24
N GLY A 152 -3.62 -0.13 -6.02
CA GLY A 152 -4.22 -1.39 -5.59
C GLY A 152 -4.12 -1.60 -4.08
N GLY A 153 -4.89 -2.55 -3.59
CA GLY A 153 -5.01 -2.85 -2.18
C GLY A 153 -6.42 -3.25 -1.78
N PHE A 154 -6.65 -3.39 -0.48
CA PHE A 154 -8.01 -3.57 0.03
C PHE A 154 -8.76 -2.25 -0.06
N ALA A 155 -10.02 -2.29 -0.46
CA ALA A 155 -10.88 -1.13 -0.52
C ALA A 155 -12.34 -1.52 -0.26
N SER A 156 -13.14 -0.54 0.16
CA SER A 156 -14.59 -0.64 0.23
C SER A 156 -15.22 0.22 -0.86
N LYS A 157 -16.35 -0.22 -1.41
CA LYS A 157 -17.22 0.62 -2.23
C LYS A 157 -18.37 1.15 -1.39
N PHE A 158 -18.69 2.42 -1.55
CA PHE A 158 -19.89 3.02 -1.01
C PHE A 158 -20.50 3.98 -2.04
N VAL A 159 -21.75 4.34 -1.82
CA VAL A 159 -22.43 5.37 -2.61
C VAL A 159 -22.56 6.59 -1.72
N ASP A 160 -22.10 7.75 -2.19
CA ASP A 160 -22.23 8.99 -1.43
C ASP A 160 -23.65 9.56 -1.48
N ASN A 161 -23.87 10.66 -0.75
CA ASN A 161 -25.18 11.31 -0.65
C ASN A 161 -25.68 11.90 -1.99
N LEU A 162 -24.83 11.98 -3.02
CA LEU A 162 -25.18 12.42 -4.37
C LEU A 162 -25.47 11.25 -5.32
N GLY A 163 -25.43 10.01 -4.81
CA GLY A 163 -25.66 8.80 -5.60
C GLY A 163 -24.41 8.31 -6.34
N CYS A 164 -23.23 8.83 -6.00
CA CYS A 164 -21.99 8.50 -6.70
C CYS A 164 -21.25 7.33 -6.05
N ALA A 165 -20.92 6.33 -6.86
CA ALA A 165 -20.11 5.19 -6.46
C ALA A 165 -18.66 5.63 -6.25
N ARG A 166 -18.16 5.34 -5.04
CA ARG A 166 -16.83 5.71 -4.58
C ARG A 166 -16.09 4.51 -4.00
N LEU A 167 -14.79 4.50 -4.20
CA LEU A 167 -13.85 3.55 -3.65
C LEU A 167 -13.08 4.20 -2.51
N LEU A 168 -13.19 3.65 -1.31
CA LEU A 168 -12.42 4.04 -0.14
C LEU A 168 -11.32 3.00 0.11
N PRO A 169 -10.04 3.33 -0.08
CA PRO A 169 -8.95 2.46 0.33
C PRO A 169 -9.06 2.05 1.81
N ALA A 170 -8.77 0.79 2.12
CA ALA A 170 -8.61 0.36 3.49
C ALA A 170 -7.48 1.18 4.16
N GLY A 171 -7.70 1.57 5.41
CA GLY A 171 -6.78 2.47 6.12
C GLY A 171 -7.02 3.96 5.94
N ALA A 172 -7.78 4.36 4.92
CA ALA A 172 -8.12 5.76 4.70
C ALA A 172 -9.19 6.23 5.70
N ILE A 173 -8.92 7.33 6.42
CA ILE A 173 -9.82 7.85 7.46
C ILE A 173 -10.63 9.09 7.01
N ALA A 174 -10.20 9.83 5.98
CA ALA A 174 -10.86 11.07 5.61
C ALA A 174 -11.94 10.89 4.51
N PRO A 175 -13.09 11.59 4.60
CA PRO A 175 -14.13 11.62 3.55
C PRO A 175 -13.64 12.09 2.16
N GLY A 176 -12.47 12.74 2.09
CA GLY A 176 -11.81 13.14 0.84
C GLY A 176 -10.77 12.14 0.30
N SER A 177 -10.54 11.02 1.00
CA SER A 177 -9.58 9.98 0.60
C SER A 177 -10.18 8.89 -0.27
N SER A 178 -11.43 9.08 -0.70
CA SER A 178 -12.13 8.17 -1.62
C SER A 178 -11.96 8.63 -3.07
N TYR A 179 -11.93 7.66 -3.98
CA TYR A 179 -11.88 7.90 -5.41
C TYR A 179 -13.27 7.70 -6.02
N VAL A 180 -13.71 8.59 -6.89
CA VAL A 180 -14.88 8.34 -7.72
C VAL A 180 -14.56 7.19 -8.67
N LEU A 181 -15.39 6.15 -8.66
CA LEU A 181 -15.25 5.06 -9.63
C LEU A 181 -15.62 5.57 -11.02
N GLU A 182 -14.85 5.23 -12.05
CA GLU A 182 -15.21 5.65 -13.40
C GLU A 182 -16.51 4.96 -13.87
N ASP A 183 -16.62 3.65 -13.61
CA ASP A 183 -17.86 2.90 -13.82
C ASP A 183 -18.82 3.07 -12.64
N GLN A 184 -19.82 3.94 -12.82
CA GLN A 184 -20.86 4.21 -11.83
C GLN A 184 -21.94 3.10 -11.76
N ALA A 185 -21.98 2.19 -12.74
CA ALA A 185 -22.93 1.08 -12.77
C ALA A 185 -22.40 -0.19 -12.08
N ASP A 186 -21.17 -0.16 -11.55
CA ASP A 186 -20.59 -1.29 -10.86
C ASP A 186 -21.38 -1.64 -9.59
N THR A 187 -22.06 -2.78 -9.61
CA THR A 187 -22.84 -3.31 -8.48
C THR A 187 -22.17 -4.49 -7.76
N ALA A 188 -21.14 -5.10 -8.34
CA ALA A 188 -20.66 -6.43 -7.94
C ALA A 188 -19.65 -6.45 -6.78
N PHE A 189 -19.16 -5.28 -6.35
CA PHE A 189 -18.13 -5.15 -5.31
C PHE A 189 -18.60 -4.30 -4.14
N SER A 190 -18.35 -4.75 -2.91
CA SER A 190 -18.61 -4.00 -1.66
C SER A 190 -17.33 -3.82 -0.83
N TYR A 191 -16.51 -4.87 -0.70
CA TYR A 191 -15.18 -4.84 -0.11
C TYR A 191 -14.32 -5.96 -0.68
N GLY A 192 -13.01 -5.74 -0.81
CA GLY A 192 -12.07 -6.75 -1.33
C GLY A 192 -10.78 -6.16 -1.88
N PHE A 193 -9.91 -7.01 -2.41
CA PHE A 193 -8.64 -6.58 -2.99
C PHE A 193 -8.84 -6.15 -4.44
N VAL A 194 -8.50 -4.90 -4.76
CA VAL A 194 -8.73 -4.32 -6.08
C VAL A 194 -7.44 -3.81 -6.70
N ARG A 195 -7.42 -3.74 -8.03
CA ARG A 195 -6.35 -3.10 -8.80
C ARG A 195 -6.96 -2.24 -9.89
N GLY A 196 -6.32 -1.10 -10.16
CA GLY A 196 -6.82 -0.15 -11.14
C GLY A 196 -5.87 1.00 -11.43
N TYR A 197 -6.39 2.01 -12.11
CA TYR A 197 -5.69 3.24 -12.41
C TYR A 197 -6.41 4.46 -11.83
N ILE A 198 -5.63 5.39 -11.30
CA ILE A 198 -6.06 6.76 -11.05
C ILE A 198 -5.64 7.60 -12.25
N HIS A 199 -6.59 8.24 -12.92
CA HIS A 199 -6.34 9.09 -14.09
C HIS A 199 -7.35 10.23 -14.17
N ASP A 200 -7.11 11.17 -15.09
CA ASP A 200 -8.10 12.18 -15.47
C ASP A 200 -8.99 11.62 -16.59
N ALA A 201 -10.29 11.53 -16.33
CA ALA A 201 -11.31 11.14 -17.29
C ALA A 201 -11.58 12.26 -18.30
N ALA A 202 -11.87 11.89 -19.54
CA ALA A 202 -12.19 12.84 -20.60
C ALA A 202 -13.51 13.60 -20.33
N THR A 203 -14.46 12.96 -19.65
CA THR A 203 -15.70 13.57 -19.17
C THR A 203 -15.76 13.42 -17.66
N PRO A 204 -16.05 14.50 -16.89
CA PRO A 204 -16.17 14.38 -15.44
C PRO A 204 -17.22 13.35 -15.04
N VAL A 205 -16.84 12.42 -14.17
CA VAL A 205 -17.75 11.46 -13.54
C VAL A 205 -18.08 11.98 -12.16
N CYS A 206 -19.37 12.12 -11.84
CA CYS A 206 -19.79 12.65 -10.55
C CYS A 206 -19.16 14.01 -10.18
N GLY A 207 -18.95 14.86 -11.20
CA GLY A 207 -18.31 16.17 -11.04
C GLY A 207 -16.80 16.14 -10.80
N GLN A 208 -16.14 14.98 -10.86
CA GLN A 208 -14.69 14.83 -10.71
C GLN A 208 -14.05 14.42 -12.05
N SER A 209 -12.97 15.10 -12.43
CA SER A 209 -12.13 14.66 -13.55
C SER A 209 -11.22 13.51 -13.13
N ARG A 210 -10.67 13.56 -11.91
CA ARG A 210 -9.79 12.52 -11.39
C ARG A 210 -10.63 11.36 -10.84
N VAL A 211 -10.55 10.22 -11.50
CA VAL A 211 -11.35 9.03 -11.20
C VAL A 211 -10.46 7.82 -10.98
N PHE A 212 -11.08 6.71 -10.56
CA PHE A 212 -10.46 5.40 -10.47
C PHE A 212 -11.12 4.43 -11.45
N GLU A 213 -10.35 3.96 -12.42
CA GLU A 213 -10.70 2.89 -13.34
C GLU A 213 -10.40 1.54 -12.65
N LEU A 214 -11.43 0.73 -12.40
CA LEU A 214 -11.29 -0.57 -11.77
C LEU A 214 -11.02 -1.66 -12.81
N LEU A 215 -9.87 -2.33 -12.72
CA LEU A 215 -9.46 -3.36 -13.70
C LEU A 215 -9.72 -4.78 -13.20
N SER A 216 -9.48 -5.04 -11.91
CA SER A 216 -9.63 -6.37 -11.34
C SER A 216 -9.99 -6.34 -9.87
N ARG A 217 -10.59 -7.44 -9.41
CA ARG A 217 -11.11 -7.68 -8.06
C ARG A 217 -10.82 -9.12 -7.68
N ASN A 218 -10.30 -9.34 -6.47
CA ASN A 218 -9.99 -10.66 -5.91
C ASN A 218 -10.43 -10.76 -4.45
#